data_AF-A0A536BGF4-F1
#
_entry.id   AF-A0A536BGF4-F1
#
_cell.length_a   1.000
_cell.length_b   1.000
_cell.length_c   1.000
_cell.angle_alpha   90.00
_cell.angle_beta   90.00
_cell.angle_gamma   90.00
#
_symmetry.space_group_name_H-M   'P 1'
#
loop_
_entity.id
_entity.type
_entity.pdbx_description
1 polymer ?
#
loop_
_entity_poly.entity_id
_entity_poly.type
_entity_poly.pdbx_seq_one_letter_code
_entity_poly.pdbx_strand_id
1 'polypeptide(L)'
;EGIAEVWDAVRAHQAYLTESGTLAMRRQQRLKQEVMALVADRAREDARRVLDGDTAVGRRVRENQNGKLNPYALAEEVLDQRGSQGGS
;
A
#
# COMPACT_ATOMS: atom_id res chain seq x y z
N GLU A 1 13.85 16.60 48.41
CA GLU A 1 13.81 15.17 48.01
C GLU A 1 12.59 14.93 47.13
N GLY A 2 12.60 13.89 46.28
CA GLY A 2 11.48 13.54 45.39
C GLY A 2 11.68 13.87 43.91
N ILE A 3 12.41 14.94 43.55
CA ILE A 3 12.62 15.30 42.13
C ILE A 3 13.55 14.28 41.43
N ALA A 4 14.56 13.77 42.13
CA ALA A 4 15.49 12.78 41.58
C ALA A 4 14.80 11.43 41.32
N GLU A 5 13.95 10.98 42.23
CA GLU A 5 13.22 9.71 42.12
C GLU A 5 12.18 9.75 41.00
N VAL A 6 11.51 10.89 40.82
CA VAL A 6 10.61 11.12 39.68
C VAL A 6 11.39 11.13 38.36
N TRP A 7 12.57 11.74 38.33
CA TRP A 7 13.40 11.78 37.13
C TRP A 7 13.93 10.40 36.73
N ASP A 8 14.31 9.57 37.70
CA ASP A 8 14.75 8.20 37.44
C ASP A 8 13.59 7.29 37.03
N ALA A 9 12.39 7.48 37.56
CA ALA A 9 11.18 6.79 37.10
C ALA A 9 10.83 7.13 35.65
N VAL A 10 10.95 8.42 35.27
CA VAL A 10 10.74 8.87 33.89
C VAL A 10 11.77 8.26 32.94
N ARG A 11 13.05 8.20 33.32
CA ARG A 11 14.09 7.56 32.50
C ARG A 11 13.94 6.05 32.40
N ALA A 12 13.53 5.38 33.47
CA ALA A 12 13.24 3.94 33.46
C ALA A 12 12.05 3.60 32.55
N HIS A 13 11.00 4.43 32.54
CA HIS A 13 9.86 4.28 31.61
C HIS A 13 10.28 4.52 30.16
N GLN A 14 11.12 5.52 29.91
CA GLN A 14 11.64 5.83 28.58
C GLN A 14 12.56 4.72 28.05
N ALA A 15 13.39 4.12 28.92
CA ALA A 15 14.20 2.94 28.62
C ALA A 15 13.31 1.72 28.33
N TYR A 16 12.30 1.44 29.14
CA TYR A 16 11.33 0.36 28.92
C TYR A 16 10.55 0.49 27.59
N LEU A 17 10.15 1.71 27.21
CA LEU A 17 9.51 1.98 25.91
C LEU A 17 10.47 1.83 24.71
N THR A 18 11.76 2.00 24.95
CA THR A 18 12.83 1.82 23.96
C THR A 18 13.24 0.33 23.84
N GLU A 19 13.23 -0.39 24.96
CA GLU A 19 13.70 -1.78 25.11
C GLU A 19 12.61 -2.83 24.81
N SER A 20 11.31 -2.52 24.97
CA SER A 20 10.18 -3.45 24.79
C SER A 20 9.81 -3.82 23.33
N GLY A 21 10.58 -3.45 22.30
CA GLY A 21 10.32 -3.87 20.90
C GLY A 21 9.15 -3.16 20.19
N THR A 22 8.38 -2.35 20.91
CA THR A 22 7.24 -1.59 20.38
C THR A 22 7.65 -0.56 19.34
N LEU A 23 8.82 0.09 19.50
CA LEU A 23 9.29 1.11 18.56
C LEU A 23 9.73 0.50 17.22
N ALA A 24 10.48 -0.61 17.27
CA ALA A 24 10.91 -1.35 16.09
C ALA A 24 9.71 -1.97 15.36
N MET A 25 8.77 -2.59 16.10
CA MET A 25 7.54 -3.14 15.55
C MET A 25 6.66 -2.04 14.92
N ARG A 26 6.54 -0.86 15.54
CA ARG A 26 5.84 0.30 14.96
C ARG A 26 6.55 0.87 13.73
N ARG A 27 7.88 0.85 13.68
CA ARG A 27 8.65 1.26 12.50
C ARG A 27 8.44 0.28 11.35
N GLN A 28 8.51 -1.02 11.63
CA GLN A 28 8.23 -2.06 10.65
C GLN A 28 6.79 -2.00 10.14
N GLN A 29 5.82 -1.76 11.02
CA GLN A 29 4.41 -1.63 10.63
C GLN A 29 4.19 -0.38 9.77
N ARG A 30 4.80 0.75 10.14
CA ARG A 30 4.78 1.97 9.31
C ARG A 30 5.39 1.74 7.94
N LEU A 31 6.55 1.09 7.88
CA LEU A 31 7.19 0.74 6.62
C LEU A 31 6.30 -0.16 5.75
N LYS A 32 5.66 -1.19 6.34
CA LYS A 32 4.70 -2.04 5.61
C LYS A 32 3.54 -1.23 5.05
N GLN A 33 2.97 -0.33 5.85
CA GLN A 33 1.85 0.54 5.41
C GLN A 33 2.27 1.50 4.29
N GLU A 34 3.44 2.11 4.42
CA GLU A 34 4.00 3.01 3.41
C GLU A 34 4.29 2.29 2.10
N VAL A 35 4.92 1.11 2.17
CA VAL A 35 5.15 0.26 0.99
C VAL A 35 3.82 -0.15 0.35
N MET A 36 2.83 -0.58 1.14
CA MET A 36 1.50 -0.93 0.60
C MET A 36 0.83 0.27 -0.08
N ALA A 37 0.92 1.47 0.52
CA ALA A 37 0.35 2.69 -0.06
C ALA A 37 1.03 3.05 -1.39
N LEU A 38 2.36 3.03 -1.44
CA LEU A 38 3.13 3.30 -2.65
C LEU A 38 2.83 2.28 -3.76
N VAL A 39 2.75 1.00 -3.41
CA VAL A 39 2.36 -0.06 -4.36
C VAL A 39 0.93 0.15 -4.85
N ALA A 40 0.00 0.48 -3.97
CA ALA A 40 -1.40 0.74 -4.34
C ALA A 40 -1.53 1.96 -5.27
N ASP A 41 -0.80 3.05 -4.99
CA ASP A 41 -0.78 4.25 -5.82
C ASP A 41 -0.19 3.96 -7.21
N ARG A 42 0.95 3.26 -7.24
CA ARG A 42 1.58 2.84 -8.50
C ARG A 42 0.65 1.93 -9.31
N ALA A 43 0.02 0.97 -8.64
CA ALA A 43 -0.95 0.06 -9.24
C ALA A 43 -2.19 0.83 -9.74
N ARG A 44 -2.66 1.86 -9.03
CA ARG A 44 -3.78 2.67 -9.51
C ARG A 44 -3.41 3.41 -10.79
N GLU A 45 -2.22 3.99 -10.85
CA GLU A 45 -1.73 4.71 -12.03
C GLU A 45 -1.58 3.77 -13.24
N ASP A 46 -1.05 2.57 -13.03
CA ASP A 46 -0.98 1.55 -14.08
C ASP A 46 -2.36 1.14 -14.59
N ALA A 47 -3.33 0.97 -13.68
CA ALA A 47 -4.72 0.67 -14.05
C ALA A 47 -5.26 1.72 -15.00
N ARG A 48 -5.08 2.98 -14.61
CA ARG A 48 -5.55 4.13 -15.35
C ARG A 48 -4.94 4.17 -16.74
N ARG A 49 -3.62 3.99 -16.85
CA ARG A 49 -2.95 3.95 -18.17
C ARG A 49 -3.45 2.82 -19.07
N VAL A 50 -3.71 1.63 -18.53
CA VAL A 50 -4.27 0.51 -19.30
C VAL A 50 -5.69 0.80 -19.77
N LEU A 51 -6.54 1.33 -18.88
CA LEU A 51 -7.95 1.59 -19.16
C LEU A 51 -8.15 2.79 -20.11
N ASP A 52 -7.39 3.87 -19.91
CA ASP A 52 -7.50 5.09 -20.71
C ASP A 52 -6.74 4.96 -22.04
N GLY A 53 -5.73 4.10 -22.11
CA GLY A 53 -4.92 3.86 -23.30
C GLY A 53 -5.64 3.05 -24.40
N ASP A 54 -4.96 2.89 -25.53
CA ASP A 54 -5.44 2.04 -26.63
C ASP A 54 -5.09 0.55 -26.43
N THR A 55 -5.44 0.01 -25.26
CA THR A 55 -5.34 -1.42 -24.98
C THR A 55 -6.63 -2.14 -25.37
N ALA A 56 -6.58 -3.45 -25.56
CA ALA A 56 -7.78 -4.26 -25.83
C ALA A 56 -8.83 -4.13 -24.72
N VAL A 57 -8.38 -4.03 -23.47
CA VAL A 57 -9.24 -3.86 -22.29
C VAL A 57 -9.81 -2.43 -22.23
N GLY A 58 -8.99 -1.41 -22.48
CA GLY A 58 -9.43 -0.01 -22.51
C GLY A 58 -10.47 0.25 -23.60
N ARG A 59 -10.30 -0.32 -24.80
CA ARG A 59 -11.30 -0.25 -25.88
C ARG A 59 -12.63 -0.88 -25.46
N ARG A 60 -12.61 -2.10 -24.92
CA ARG A 60 -13.81 -2.79 -24.42
C ARG A 60 -14.57 -1.94 -23.40
N VAL A 61 -13.87 -1.32 -22.46
CA VAL A 61 -14.47 -0.44 -21.44
C VAL A 61 -15.11 0.78 -22.09
N ARG A 62 -14.43 1.45 -23.03
CA ARG A 62 -14.99 2.60 -23.78
C ARG A 62 -16.22 2.23 -24.60
N GLU A 63 -16.23 1.04 -25.17
CA GLU A 63 -17.31 0.55 -26.05
C GLU A 63 -18.46 -0.11 -25.27
N ASN A 64 -18.38 -0.18 -23.94
CA ASN A 64 -19.39 -0.83 -23.09
C ASN A 64 -20.65 0.02 -22.92
N GLN A 65 -21.53 -0.01 -23.93
CA GLN A 65 -22.75 0.80 -23.95
C GLN A 65 -23.88 0.26 -23.05
N ASN A 66 -23.84 -1.01 -22.66
CA ASN A 66 -24.96 -1.69 -21.99
C ASN A 66 -24.62 -2.21 -20.59
N GLY A 67 -23.43 -1.91 -20.07
CA GLY A 67 -23.02 -2.31 -18.72
C GLY A 67 -22.81 -3.82 -18.54
N LYS A 68 -22.74 -4.62 -19.61
CA LYS A 68 -22.61 -6.09 -19.51
C LYS A 68 -21.22 -6.57 -19.11
N LEU A 69 -20.22 -5.70 -19.13
CA LEU A 69 -18.88 -6.07 -18.69
C LEU A 69 -18.87 -6.33 -17.18
N ASN A 70 -18.33 -7.48 -16.80
CA ASN A 70 -18.09 -7.84 -15.40
C ASN A 70 -16.85 -7.09 -14.89
N PRO A 71 -16.98 -6.18 -13.91
CA PRO A 71 -15.85 -5.40 -13.39
C PRO A 71 -14.75 -6.24 -12.74
N TYR A 72 -15.12 -7.37 -12.10
CA TYR A 72 -14.15 -8.25 -11.45
C TYR A 72 -13.29 -8.98 -12.48
N ALA A 73 -13.92 -9.51 -13.53
CA ALA A 73 -13.18 -10.15 -14.62
C ALA A 73 -12.24 -9.18 -15.33
N LEU A 74 -12.70 -7.95 -15.58
CA LEU A 74 -11.85 -6.88 -16.15
C LEU A 74 -10.68 -6.50 -15.23
N ALA A 75 -10.89 -6.49 -13.90
CA ALA A 75 -9.82 -6.17 -12.97
C ALA A 75 -8.69 -7.22 -13.03
N GLU A 76 -9.02 -8.51 -13.09
CA GLU A 76 -8.03 -9.59 -13.28
C GLU A 76 -7.26 -9.42 -14.60
N GLU A 77 -7.96 -9.13 -15.72
CA GLU A 77 -7.31 -8.88 -17.01
C GLU A 77 -6.32 -7.69 -16.96
N VAL A 78 -6.66 -6.63 -16.21
CA VAL A 78 -5.79 -5.46 -16.01
C VAL A 78 -4.59 -5.81 -15.11
N LEU A 79 -4.74 -6.69 -14.13
CA LEU A 79 -3.66 -7.14 -13.26
C LEU A 79 -2.67 -8.04 -14.02
N ASP A 80 -3.17 -8.97 -14.85
CA ASP A 80 -2.35 -9.88 -15.65
C ASP A 80 -1.45 -9.15 -16.67
N GLN A 81 -1.97 -8.08 -17.30
CA GLN A 81 -1.19 -7.25 -18.22
C GLN A 81 -0.03 -6.49 -17.55
N ARG A 82 -0.06 -6.32 -16.23
CA ARG A 82 1.04 -5.70 -15.48
C ARG A 82 2.08 -6.71 -15.05
N GLY A 83 1.66 -7.91 -14.65
CA GLY A 83 2.56 -9.00 -14.29
C GLY A 83 3.51 -9.37 -15.43
N SER A 84 3.02 -9.26 -16.67
CA SER A 84 3.80 -9.52 -17.90
C SER A 84 4.80 -8.40 -18.28
N GLN A 85 4.67 -7.19 -17.72
CA GLN A 85 5.61 -6.07 -17.94
C GLN A 85 6.68 -5.94 -16.84
N GLY A 86 6.47 -6.56 -15.67
CA GLY A 86 7.40 -6.54 -14.52
C GLY A 86 8.40 -7.69 -14.47
N GLY A 87 8.39 -8.59 -15.46
CA GLY A 87 9.34 -9.69 -15.58
C GLY A 87 10.50 -9.33 -16.51
N SER A 88 11.49 -8.59 -16.00
CA SER A 88 12.83 -8.42 -16.60
C SER A 88 13.82 -8.06 -15.51
#